data_AF-A0A1A8RLF7-F1
#
_entry.id   AF-A0A1A8RLF7-F1
#
_cell.length_a   1.000
_cell.length_b   1.000
_cell.length_c   1.000
_cell.angle_alpha   90.00
_cell.angle_beta   90.00
_cell.angle_gamma   90.00
#
_symmetry.space_group_name_H-M   'P 1'
#
loop_
_entity.id
_entity.type
_entity.pdbx_description
1 polymer ?
#
loop_
_entity_poly.entity_id
_entity_poly.type
_entity_poly.pdbx_seq_one_letter_code
_entity_poly.pdbx_strand_id
1 'polypeptide(L)'
;MDAVQERLTEFSQEAHELYLNKSVPYLDGPPEPLDFYRDWIGPNKPCIIRNALSHWPALSRWTLDYLREKIGSKVISVAVTPNGYADAVAGDYFVMPEERKMSFSSVLDIIEGKVQRSGVFYVQKQCSNLLQELPELIDDLEPHVAWMSAALGKMPDAVNFWLGEEKAITSMHKDPYENLYCVISGEKHFILLPPTDRPFIPYGNHSNWTGHVT
;
A
#
# COMPACT_ATOMS: atom_id res chain seq x y z
N MET A 1 -22.01 9.53 30.67
CA MET A 1 -20.96 8.82 29.92
C MET A 1 -21.61 7.94 28.85
N ASP A 2 -22.61 7.15 29.24
CA ASP A 2 -23.30 6.18 28.37
C ASP A 2 -23.93 6.79 27.11
N ALA A 3 -24.62 7.94 27.22
CA ALA A 3 -25.22 8.61 26.06
C ALA A 3 -24.21 9.08 25.00
N VAL A 4 -22.96 9.42 25.38
CA VAL A 4 -21.93 9.80 24.40
C VAL A 4 -21.37 8.57 23.69
N GLN A 5 -21.19 7.48 24.42
CA GLN A 5 -20.72 6.21 23.86
C GLN A 5 -21.73 5.60 22.87
N GLU A 6 -23.02 5.71 23.18
CA GLU A 6 -24.10 5.33 22.27
C GLU A 6 -24.02 6.13 20.96
N ARG A 7 -23.88 7.46 21.03
CA ARG A 7 -23.77 8.32 19.83
C ARG A 7 -22.54 8.01 18.97
N LEU A 8 -21.41 7.65 19.58
CA LEU A 8 -20.21 7.23 18.83
C LEU A 8 -20.42 5.89 18.12
N THR A 9 -21.23 5.01 18.68
CA THR A 9 -21.59 3.71 18.09
C THR A 9 -22.55 3.89 16.92
N GLU A 10 -23.61 4.69 17.13
CA GLU A 10 -24.60 5.04 16.10
C GLU A 10 -23.95 5.77 14.91
N PHE A 11 -22.98 6.67 15.16
CA PHE A 11 -22.29 7.42 14.10
C PHE A 11 -21.65 6.52 13.03
N SER A 12 -20.95 5.45 13.43
CA SER A 12 -20.37 4.50 12.48
C SER A 12 -21.46 3.79 11.68
N GLN A 13 -22.53 3.33 12.35
CA GLN A 13 -23.66 2.67 11.70
C GLN A 13 -24.33 3.58 10.66
N GLU A 14 -24.63 4.82 11.03
CA GLU A 14 -25.22 5.82 10.13
C GLU A 14 -24.33 6.10 8.92
N ALA A 15 -23.00 6.18 9.10
CA ALA A 15 -22.06 6.34 7.98
C ALA A 15 -22.14 5.17 6.98
N HIS A 16 -22.17 3.94 7.50
CA HIS A 16 -22.31 2.70 6.72
C HIS A 16 -23.65 2.61 5.99
N GLU A 17 -24.73 3.10 6.61
CA GLU A 17 -26.08 3.08 6.04
C GLU A 17 -26.31 4.18 5.01
N LEU A 18 -25.71 5.36 5.19
CA LEU A 18 -26.03 6.54 4.40
C LEU A 18 -25.20 6.66 3.12
N TYR A 19 -23.87 6.50 3.19
CA TYR A 19 -23.00 6.89 2.06
C TYR A 19 -21.84 5.94 1.75
N LEU A 20 -21.42 5.09 2.69
CA LEU A 20 -20.36 4.12 2.43
C LEU A 20 -20.89 2.93 1.61
N ASN A 21 -20.03 2.41 0.73
CA ASN A 21 -20.37 1.24 -0.07
C ASN A 21 -20.14 -0.04 0.74
N LYS A 22 -21.02 -1.04 0.57
CA LYS A 22 -20.86 -2.37 1.19
C LYS A 22 -19.65 -3.16 0.65
N SER A 23 -19.15 -2.78 -0.52
CA SER A 23 -17.99 -3.36 -1.19
C SER A 23 -17.26 -2.30 -1.98
N VAL A 24 -15.94 -2.46 -2.19
CA VAL A 24 -15.13 -1.54 -3.00
C VAL A 24 -15.59 -1.59 -4.46
N PRO A 25 -16.14 -0.51 -5.03
CA PRO A 25 -16.61 -0.53 -6.42
C PRO A 25 -15.46 -0.50 -7.43
N TYR A 26 -15.77 -0.95 -8.65
CA TYR A 26 -14.84 -0.93 -9.77
C TYR A 26 -15.22 0.16 -10.78
N LEU A 27 -14.21 0.87 -11.27
CA LEU A 27 -14.27 1.71 -12.46
C LEU A 27 -13.58 0.97 -13.62
N ASP A 28 -14.16 0.98 -14.81
CA ASP A 28 -13.60 0.27 -15.98
C ASP A 28 -12.44 1.01 -16.67
N GLY A 29 -12.19 2.27 -16.29
CA GLY A 29 -11.17 3.12 -16.89
C GLY A 29 -10.82 4.32 -16.00
N PRO A 30 -9.79 5.09 -16.37
CA PRO A 30 -9.41 6.30 -15.64
C PRO A 30 -10.57 7.31 -15.63
N PRO A 31 -10.92 7.87 -14.46
CA PRO A 31 -12.00 8.85 -14.34
C PRO A 31 -11.55 10.25 -14.78
N GLU A 32 -12.52 11.10 -15.13
CA GLU A 32 -12.28 12.53 -15.27
C GLU A 32 -11.93 13.15 -13.89
N PRO A 33 -10.97 14.09 -13.80
CA PRO A 33 -10.49 14.62 -12.52
C PRO A 33 -11.60 15.19 -11.61
N LEU A 34 -12.58 15.91 -12.19
CA LEU A 34 -13.69 16.48 -11.46
C LEU A 34 -14.61 15.41 -10.87
N ASP A 35 -14.92 14.38 -11.66
CA ASP A 35 -15.77 13.28 -11.23
C ASP A 35 -15.04 12.46 -10.16
N PHE A 36 -13.73 12.25 -10.31
CA PHE A 36 -12.95 11.55 -9.31
C PHE A 36 -12.95 12.28 -7.96
N TYR A 37 -12.77 13.60 -8.00
CA TYR A 37 -12.81 14.41 -6.79
C TYR A 37 -14.19 14.37 -6.13
N ARG A 38 -15.26 14.54 -6.90
CA ARG A 38 -16.63 14.58 -6.39
C ARG A 38 -17.09 13.23 -5.82
N ASP A 39 -16.78 12.14 -6.50
CA ASP A 39 -17.42 10.85 -6.22
C ASP A 39 -16.58 9.94 -5.29
N TRP A 40 -15.27 10.20 -5.16
CA TRP A 40 -14.34 9.36 -4.39
C TRP A 40 -13.52 10.13 -3.35
N ILE A 41 -12.77 11.17 -3.75
CA ILE A 41 -11.89 11.91 -2.83
C ILE A 41 -12.72 12.69 -1.80
N GLY A 42 -13.60 13.58 -2.27
CA GLY A 42 -14.46 14.41 -1.41
C GLY A 42 -15.27 13.61 -0.39
N PRO A 43 -15.95 12.52 -0.77
CA PRO A 43 -16.69 11.68 0.17
C PRO A 43 -15.81 10.64 0.90
N ASN A 44 -14.50 10.58 0.66
CA ASN A 44 -13.57 9.62 1.25
C ASN A 44 -14.03 8.16 1.07
N LYS A 45 -14.13 7.72 -0.20
CA LYS A 45 -14.54 6.35 -0.55
C LYS A 45 -13.48 5.64 -1.40
N PRO A 46 -13.14 4.37 -1.11
CA PRO A 46 -12.22 3.60 -1.93
C PRO A 46 -12.89 3.12 -3.23
N CYS A 47 -12.09 2.96 -4.28
CA CYS A 47 -12.46 2.26 -5.51
C CYS A 47 -11.27 1.51 -6.11
N ILE A 48 -11.55 0.60 -7.05
CA ILE A 48 -10.55 -0.03 -7.90
C ILE A 48 -10.73 0.48 -9.33
N ILE A 49 -9.66 0.98 -9.94
CA ILE A 49 -9.69 1.53 -11.30
C ILE A 49 -8.99 0.57 -12.25
N ARG A 50 -9.76 -0.06 -13.14
CA ARG A 50 -9.24 -0.94 -14.18
C ARG A 50 -8.72 -0.12 -15.36
N ASN A 51 -7.85 -0.72 -16.16
CA ASN A 51 -7.32 -0.14 -17.40
C ASN A 51 -6.65 1.24 -17.25
N ALA A 52 -6.33 1.68 -16.03
CA ALA A 52 -5.68 2.96 -15.77
C ALA A 52 -4.16 2.93 -15.98
N LEU A 53 -3.57 1.73 -16.09
CA LEU A 53 -2.12 1.51 -16.21
C LEU A 53 -1.73 0.90 -17.55
N SER A 54 -2.67 0.69 -18.47
CA SER A 54 -2.46 -0.08 -19.71
C SER A 54 -1.38 0.49 -20.63
N HIS A 55 -1.04 1.77 -20.47
CA HIS A 55 0.03 2.45 -21.20
C HIS A 55 1.41 2.30 -20.55
N TRP A 56 1.51 1.80 -19.31
CA TRP A 56 2.80 1.60 -18.63
C TRP A 56 3.53 0.36 -19.16
N PRO A 57 4.74 0.50 -19.74
CA PRO A 57 5.56 -0.64 -20.14
C PRO A 57 5.83 -1.65 -19.03
N ALA A 58 5.79 -1.21 -17.76
CA ALA A 58 5.96 -2.04 -16.58
C ALA A 58 5.05 -3.29 -16.58
N LEU A 59 3.79 -3.16 -17.01
CA LEU A 59 2.83 -4.28 -17.03
C LEU A 59 3.29 -5.48 -17.87
N SER A 60 4.04 -5.24 -18.95
CA SER A 60 4.57 -6.31 -19.79
C SER A 60 6.04 -6.63 -19.51
N ARG A 61 6.81 -5.68 -18.95
CA ARG A 61 8.27 -5.79 -18.81
C ARG A 61 8.71 -6.27 -17.45
N TRP A 62 8.01 -5.94 -16.36
CA TRP A 62 8.48 -6.21 -15.01
C TRP A 62 8.30 -7.67 -14.58
N THR A 63 9.10 -8.53 -15.21
CA THR A 63 9.38 -9.89 -14.73
C THR A 63 10.55 -9.85 -13.74
N LEU A 64 10.71 -10.89 -12.92
CA LEU A 64 11.85 -10.97 -12.00
C LEU A 64 13.19 -10.98 -12.76
N ASP A 65 13.25 -11.63 -13.93
CA ASP A 65 14.44 -11.64 -14.78
C ASP A 65 14.78 -10.24 -15.33
N TYR A 66 13.76 -9.49 -15.78
CA TYR A 66 13.96 -8.12 -16.24
C TYR A 66 14.47 -7.21 -15.11
N LEU A 67 13.86 -7.29 -13.92
CA LEU A 67 14.31 -6.52 -12.76
C LEU A 67 15.72 -6.92 -12.35
N ARG A 68 16.06 -8.21 -12.42
CA ARG A 68 17.40 -8.72 -12.16
C ARG A 68 18.43 -8.17 -13.14
N GLU A 69 18.11 -8.13 -14.43
CA GLU A 69 18.99 -7.56 -15.45
C GLU A 69 19.17 -6.05 -15.26
N LYS A 70 18.06 -5.33 -15.06
CA LYS A 70 18.04 -3.86 -15.05
C LYS A 70 18.58 -3.24 -13.77
N ILE A 71 18.23 -3.79 -12.61
CA ILE A 71 18.57 -3.23 -11.30
C ILE A 71 19.19 -4.25 -10.33
N GLY A 72 19.52 -5.46 -10.76
CA GLY A 72 20.01 -6.54 -9.90
C GLY A 72 21.25 -6.20 -9.06
N SER A 73 22.12 -5.32 -9.55
CA SER A 73 23.34 -4.88 -8.85
C SER A 73 23.11 -3.76 -7.84
N LYS A 74 21.93 -3.10 -7.85
CA LYS A 74 21.61 -2.01 -6.94
C LYS A 74 21.49 -2.50 -5.51
N VAL A 75 22.11 -1.77 -4.58
CA VAL A 75 22.01 -2.03 -3.15
C VAL A 75 20.89 -1.15 -2.57
N ILE A 76 19.84 -1.78 -2.07
CA ILE A 76 18.62 -1.13 -1.55
C ILE A 76 18.42 -1.43 -0.06
N SER A 77 17.58 -0.63 0.62
CA SER A 77 17.08 -1.01 1.96
C SER A 77 16.00 -2.08 1.84
N VAL A 78 16.15 -3.16 2.60
CA VAL A 78 15.18 -4.25 2.71
C VAL A 78 14.78 -4.39 4.16
N ALA A 79 13.48 -4.42 4.43
CA ALA A 79 12.95 -4.74 5.73
C ALA A 79 13.02 -6.25 5.94
N VAL A 80 13.58 -6.68 7.07
CA VAL A 80 13.67 -8.08 7.47
C VAL A 80 12.97 -8.24 8.80
N THR A 81 12.04 -9.19 8.86
CA THR A 81 11.29 -9.52 10.08
C THR A 81 11.37 -11.02 10.34
N PRO A 82 11.28 -11.48 11.60
CA PRO A 82 11.33 -12.91 11.89
C PRO A 82 10.06 -13.66 11.44
N ASN A 83 8.94 -12.96 11.30
CA ASN A 83 7.60 -13.57 11.14
C ASN A 83 6.73 -12.89 10.06
N GLY A 84 7.24 -11.88 9.35
CA GLY A 84 6.51 -11.15 8.31
C GLY A 84 5.84 -9.87 8.76
N TYR A 85 5.74 -9.60 10.06
CA TYR A 85 5.03 -8.44 10.60
C TYR A 85 6.01 -7.29 10.88
N ALA A 86 6.09 -6.34 9.96
CA ALA A 86 6.78 -5.08 10.16
C ALA A 86 5.85 -4.06 10.82
N ASP A 87 6.44 -3.16 11.62
CA ASP A 87 5.72 -2.03 12.25
C ASP A 87 4.48 -2.52 13.01
N ALA A 88 4.69 -3.53 13.85
CA ALA A 88 3.63 -4.28 14.50
C ALA A 88 3.88 -4.41 16.01
N VAL A 89 2.81 -4.63 16.76
CA VAL A 89 2.91 -4.89 18.19
C VAL A 89 3.35 -6.33 18.44
N ALA A 90 4.40 -6.51 19.22
CA ALA A 90 4.89 -7.80 19.68
C ALA A 90 5.07 -7.75 21.21
N GLY A 91 4.15 -8.39 21.93
CA GLY A 91 4.06 -8.24 23.38
C GLY A 91 3.73 -6.80 23.75
N ASP A 92 4.54 -6.20 24.62
CA ASP A 92 4.36 -4.82 25.11
C ASP A 92 5.10 -3.78 24.25
N TYR A 93 5.67 -4.18 23.12
CA TYR A 93 6.49 -3.32 22.27
C TYR A 93 5.87 -3.12 20.89
N PHE A 94 6.03 -1.93 20.34
CA PHE A 94 5.91 -1.69 18.91
C PHE A 94 7.26 -1.94 18.24
N VAL A 95 7.33 -2.94 17.37
CA VAL A 95 8.58 -3.43 16.79
C VAL A 95 8.66 -3.02 15.33
N MET A 96 9.70 -2.24 15.02
CA MET A 96 10.09 -1.89 13.65
C MET A 96 10.93 -3.03 13.03
N PRO A 97 10.91 -3.20 11.70
CA PRO A 97 11.73 -4.20 11.03
C PRO A 97 13.24 -3.91 11.17
N GLU A 98 14.07 -4.95 11.03
CA GLU A 98 15.48 -4.74 10.77
C GLU A 98 15.66 -4.18 9.36
N GLU A 99 16.36 -3.06 9.22
CA GLU A 99 16.78 -2.57 7.90
C GLU A 99 18.12 -3.17 7.50
N ARG A 100 18.14 -3.89 6.38
CA ARG A 100 19.35 -4.50 5.82
C ARG A 100 19.62 -3.97 4.41
N LYS A 101 20.88 -3.63 4.14
CA LYS A 101 21.34 -3.30 2.78
C LYS A 101 21.66 -4.57 2.01
N MET A 102 20.99 -4.77 0.88
CA MET A 102 21.13 -5.98 0.05
C MET A 102 21.11 -5.61 -1.43
N SER A 103 21.81 -6.37 -2.28
CA SER A 103 21.63 -6.22 -3.72
C SER A 103 20.24 -6.70 -4.13
N PHE A 104 19.63 -6.04 -5.10
CA PHE A 104 18.29 -6.39 -5.58
C PHE A 104 18.24 -7.85 -6.07
N SER A 105 19.27 -8.31 -6.77
CA SER A 105 19.42 -9.71 -7.21
C SER A 105 19.40 -10.71 -6.04
N SER A 106 20.04 -10.40 -4.92
CA SER A 106 20.01 -11.27 -3.74
C SER A 106 18.63 -11.33 -3.09
N VAL A 107 17.85 -10.25 -3.14
CA VAL A 107 16.46 -10.24 -2.68
C VAL A 107 15.59 -11.11 -3.58
N LEU A 108 15.76 -10.99 -4.91
CA LEU A 108 15.07 -11.83 -5.87
C LEU A 108 15.39 -13.32 -5.69
N ASP A 109 16.67 -13.67 -5.42
CA ASP A 109 17.06 -15.06 -5.15
C ASP A 109 16.33 -15.66 -3.93
N ILE A 110 16.05 -14.84 -2.92
CA ILE A 110 15.30 -15.26 -1.73
C ILE A 110 13.83 -15.45 -2.07
N ILE A 111 13.21 -14.46 -2.74
CA ILE A 111 11.79 -14.50 -3.10
C ILE A 111 11.48 -15.65 -4.07
N GLU A 112 12.39 -15.95 -5.00
CA GLU A 112 12.28 -17.10 -5.90
C GLU A 112 12.60 -18.45 -5.22
N GLY A 113 12.97 -18.45 -3.93
CA GLY A 113 13.33 -19.64 -3.18
C GLY A 113 14.68 -20.28 -3.56
N LYS A 114 15.46 -19.64 -4.44
CA LYS A 114 16.80 -20.08 -4.87
C LYS A 114 17.79 -20.08 -3.71
N VAL A 115 17.63 -19.16 -2.77
CA VAL A 115 18.45 -19.04 -1.55
C VAL A 115 17.55 -18.99 -0.32
N GLN A 116 17.76 -19.91 0.61
CA GLN A 116 17.05 -19.91 1.89
C GLN A 116 17.75 -18.97 2.88
N ARG A 117 17.00 -18.06 3.50
CA ARG A 117 17.45 -17.17 4.57
C ARG A 117 16.43 -17.17 5.70
N SER A 118 16.91 -16.93 6.92
CA SER A 118 16.02 -16.74 8.07
C SER A 118 15.37 -15.36 8.00
N GLY A 119 14.09 -15.29 8.32
CA GLY A 119 13.26 -14.10 8.27
C GLY A 119 12.42 -13.99 6.99
N VAL A 120 11.65 -12.92 6.91
CA VAL A 120 10.79 -12.53 5.80
C VAL A 120 11.27 -11.18 5.28
N PHE A 121 11.46 -11.09 3.97
CA PHE A 121 12.10 -9.98 3.28
C PHE A 121 11.07 -9.17 2.49
N TYR A 122 11.12 -7.84 2.67
CA TYR A 122 10.20 -6.92 2.01
C TYR A 122 10.89 -5.61 1.66
N VAL A 123 10.88 -5.26 0.37
CA VAL A 123 11.26 -3.93 -0.13
C VAL A 123 10.05 -3.02 0.08
N GLN A 124 10.08 -2.24 1.16
CA GLN A 124 8.93 -1.45 1.62
C GLN A 124 9.25 -0.01 2.02
N LYS A 125 10.39 0.54 1.62
CA LYS A 125 10.80 1.87 2.07
C LYS A 125 9.90 2.94 1.45
N GLN A 126 9.10 3.62 2.28
CA GLN A 126 8.09 4.60 1.86
C GLN A 126 8.62 6.04 1.84
N CYS A 127 9.78 6.27 1.20
CA CYS A 127 10.40 7.60 1.10
C CYS A 127 10.70 7.96 -0.35
N SER A 128 9.76 7.69 -1.26
CA SER A 128 9.95 7.84 -2.70
C SER A 128 11.10 6.95 -3.23
N ASN A 129 11.19 5.71 -2.72
CA ASN A 129 12.29 4.80 -3.04
C ASN A 129 12.36 4.45 -4.54
N LEU A 130 11.24 4.52 -5.28
CA LEU A 130 11.26 4.32 -6.72
C LEU A 130 12.08 5.42 -7.40
N LEU A 131 11.79 6.68 -7.10
CA LEU A 131 12.46 7.82 -7.73
C LEU A 131 13.90 8.02 -7.23
N GLN A 132 14.16 7.69 -5.97
CA GLN A 132 15.45 7.94 -5.32
C GLN A 132 16.43 6.76 -5.43
N GLU A 133 15.96 5.52 -5.28
CA GLU A 133 16.84 4.33 -5.23
C GLU A 133 16.82 3.54 -6.54
N LEU A 134 15.74 3.61 -7.33
CA LEU A 134 15.51 2.82 -8.54
C LEU A 134 15.18 3.69 -9.78
N PRO A 135 15.92 4.77 -10.06
CA PRO A 135 15.59 5.69 -11.15
C PRO A 135 15.59 5.03 -12.54
N GLU A 136 16.31 3.92 -12.71
CA GLU A 136 16.32 3.15 -13.96
C GLU A 136 14.92 2.63 -14.33
N LEU A 137 14.06 2.39 -13.35
CA LEU A 137 12.71 1.87 -13.58
C LEU A 137 11.71 2.96 -14.02
N ILE A 138 12.07 4.25 -13.91
CA ILE A 138 11.16 5.36 -14.21
C ILE A 138 10.72 5.33 -15.68
N ASP A 139 11.58 4.90 -16.61
CA ASP A 139 11.21 4.83 -18.03
C ASP A 139 10.08 3.83 -18.34
N ASP A 140 9.71 2.97 -17.38
CA ASP A 140 8.67 1.96 -17.56
C ASP A 140 7.30 2.38 -17.01
N LEU A 141 7.17 3.58 -16.42
CA LEU A 141 5.94 4.09 -15.82
C LEU A 141 5.94 5.62 -15.72
N GLU A 142 4.83 6.20 -15.28
CA GLU A 142 4.76 7.64 -15.06
C GLU A 142 5.12 7.99 -13.60
N PRO A 143 5.88 9.08 -13.35
CA PRO A 143 6.22 9.51 -11.99
C PRO A 143 5.02 10.09 -11.23
N HIS A 144 3.88 10.27 -11.90
CA HIS A 144 2.60 10.62 -11.28
C HIS A 144 1.45 10.19 -12.19
N VAL A 145 0.25 10.08 -11.64
CA VAL A 145 -0.97 9.80 -12.41
C VAL A 145 -1.68 11.11 -12.73
N ALA A 146 -1.70 11.48 -14.02
CA ALA A 146 -2.10 12.83 -14.45
C ALA A 146 -3.50 13.26 -13.97
N TRP A 147 -4.50 12.38 -14.10
CA TRP A 147 -5.87 12.69 -13.68
C TRP A 147 -6.00 12.82 -12.15
N MET A 148 -5.22 12.06 -11.38
CA MET A 148 -5.19 12.15 -9.92
C MET A 148 -4.54 13.46 -9.46
N SER A 149 -3.41 13.84 -10.07
CA SER A 149 -2.75 15.12 -9.80
C SER A 149 -3.63 16.31 -10.17
N ALA A 150 -4.37 16.23 -11.28
CA ALA A 150 -5.34 17.24 -11.67
C ALA A 150 -6.50 17.34 -10.67
N ALA A 151 -7.03 16.20 -10.20
CA ALA A 151 -8.12 16.17 -9.22
C ALA A 151 -7.72 16.79 -7.88
N LEU A 152 -6.52 16.46 -7.38
CA LEU A 152 -6.01 16.98 -6.11
C LEU A 152 -5.38 18.37 -6.20
N GLY A 153 -5.10 18.86 -7.42
CA GLY A 153 -4.39 20.12 -7.65
C GLY A 153 -2.94 20.10 -7.14
N LYS A 154 -2.31 18.92 -7.04
CA LYS A 154 -0.92 18.77 -6.55
C LYS A 154 -0.24 17.53 -7.13
N MET A 155 1.10 17.53 -7.09
CA MET A 155 1.92 16.35 -7.42
C MET A 155 2.03 15.40 -6.21
N PRO A 156 2.33 14.11 -6.42
CA PRO A 156 2.55 13.19 -5.31
C PRO A 156 3.79 13.57 -4.50
N ASP A 157 3.70 13.45 -3.18
CA ASP A 157 4.85 13.69 -2.28
C ASP A 157 5.90 12.57 -2.38
N ALA A 158 5.46 11.35 -2.72
CA ALA A 158 6.31 10.18 -2.87
C ALA A 158 5.77 9.20 -3.91
N VAL A 159 6.67 8.49 -4.58
CA VAL A 159 6.33 7.34 -5.44
C VAL A 159 7.13 6.13 -4.94
N ASN A 160 6.42 5.13 -4.45
CA ASN A 160 7.03 4.00 -3.76
C ASN A 160 6.99 2.73 -4.60
N PHE A 161 8.10 1.98 -4.56
CA PHE A 161 8.24 0.64 -5.12
C PHE A 161 8.12 -0.40 -4.01
N TRP A 162 7.32 -1.43 -4.27
CA TRP A 162 7.02 -2.51 -3.34
C TRP A 162 7.30 -3.89 -3.97
N LEU A 163 8.05 -4.73 -3.28
CA LEU A 163 8.34 -6.11 -3.68
C LEU A 163 8.70 -6.93 -2.44
N GLY A 164 8.00 -8.03 -2.18
CA GLY A 164 8.24 -8.83 -0.99
C GLY A 164 7.70 -10.24 -1.11
N GLU A 165 8.03 -11.05 -0.10
CA GLU A 165 7.48 -12.39 0.05
C GLU A 165 5.99 -12.36 0.41
N GLU A 166 5.27 -13.44 0.10
CA GLU A 166 3.84 -13.63 0.45
C GLU A 166 3.57 -13.44 1.95
N LYS A 167 4.54 -13.83 2.80
CA LYS A 167 4.43 -13.72 4.26
C LYS A 167 4.63 -12.30 4.79
N ALA A 168 5.05 -11.34 3.97
CA ALA A 168 5.23 -9.96 4.40
C ALA A 168 3.88 -9.26 4.57
N ILE A 169 3.52 -8.99 5.82
CA ILE A 169 2.22 -8.44 6.20
C ILE A 169 2.42 -7.06 6.81
N THR A 170 1.73 -6.07 6.24
CA THR A 170 1.61 -4.75 6.84
C THR A 170 0.49 -4.77 7.89
N SER A 171 0.82 -4.35 9.11
CA SER A 171 -0.14 -4.28 10.22
C SER A 171 -1.20 -3.20 9.99
N MET A 172 -2.26 -3.21 10.81
CA MET A 172 -3.31 -2.18 10.73
C MET A 172 -2.80 -0.78 11.04
N HIS A 173 -2.96 0.14 10.10
CA HIS A 173 -2.57 1.55 10.22
C HIS A 173 -3.48 2.45 9.39
N LYS A 174 -3.26 3.77 9.48
CA LYS A 174 -3.86 4.79 8.62
C LYS A 174 -2.77 5.77 8.19
N ASP A 175 -2.89 6.31 6.99
CA ASP A 175 -1.94 7.29 6.46
C ASP A 175 -2.60 8.66 6.27
N PRO A 176 -1.86 9.76 6.46
CA PRO A 176 -2.35 11.10 6.15
C PRO A 176 -2.19 11.43 4.66
N TYR A 177 -2.43 10.46 3.77
CA TYR A 177 -2.20 10.57 2.32
C TYR A 177 -3.35 10.00 1.51
N GLU A 178 -3.63 10.63 0.37
CA GLU A 178 -4.46 10.05 -0.68
C GLU A 178 -3.60 9.03 -1.45
N ASN A 179 -3.84 7.74 -1.22
CA ASN A 179 -3.00 6.68 -1.76
C ASN A 179 -3.58 6.08 -3.05
N LEU A 180 -2.76 6.04 -4.10
CA LEU A 180 -3.07 5.35 -5.35
C LEU A 180 -2.14 4.14 -5.48
N TYR A 181 -2.69 2.95 -5.17
CA TYR A 181 -1.91 1.71 -5.11
C TYR A 181 -1.98 0.93 -6.43
N CYS A 182 -0.87 0.86 -7.16
CA CYS A 182 -0.77 0.18 -8.45
C CYS A 182 -0.12 -1.21 -8.30
N VAL A 183 -0.86 -2.28 -8.61
CA VAL A 183 -0.29 -3.64 -8.68
C VAL A 183 0.15 -3.92 -10.11
N ILE A 184 1.46 -4.13 -10.31
CA ILE A 184 2.04 -4.44 -11.63
C ILE A 184 2.06 -5.95 -11.88
N SER A 185 2.36 -6.75 -10.86
CA SER A 185 2.41 -8.21 -10.93
C SER A 185 1.98 -8.81 -9.59
N GLY A 186 1.27 -9.94 -9.64
CA GLY A 186 0.66 -10.58 -8.47
C GLY A 186 -0.65 -9.92 -8.03
N GLU A 187 -0.97 -10.04 -6.75
CA GLU A 187 -2.19 -9.53 -6.15
C GLU A 187 -1.89 -8.89 -4.78
N LYS A 188 -2.72 -7.96 -4.34
CA LYS A 188 -2.65 -7.34 -3.01
C LYS A 188 -4.01 -7.44 -2.34
N HIS A 189 -4.04 -8.04 -1.16
CA HIS A 189 -5.26 -8.16 -0.34
C HIS A 189 -5.29 -7.03 0.68
N PHE A 190 -6.36 -6.22 0.64
CA PHE A 190 -6.62 -5.16 1.60
C PHE A 190 -7.84 -5.51 2.46
N ILE A 191 -7.72 -5.31 3.77
CA ILE A 191 -8.86 -5.26 4.68
C ILE A 191 -9.04 -3.78 5.03
N LEU A 192 -10.15 -3.17 4.64
CA LEU A 192 -10.38 -1.73 4.80
C LEU A 192 -11.40 -1.46 5.91
N LEU A 193 -11.11 -0.46 6.74
CA LEU A 193 -12.08 0.13 7.68
C LEU A 193 -12.18 1.63 7.40
N PRO A 194 -13.39 2.21 7.32
CA PRO A 194 -13.54 3.66 7.17
C PRO A 194 -13.08 4.40 8.45
N PRO A 195 -12.72 5.69 8.36
CA PRO A 195 -12.36 6.48 9.54
C PRO A 195 -13.46 6.50 10.61
N THR A 196 -14.72 6.38 10.17
CA THR A 196 -15.91 6.38 11.02
C THR A 196 -15.97 5.17 11.96
N ASP A 197 -15.25 4.08 11.67
CA ASP A 197 -15.19 2.89 12.51
C ASP A 197 -14.17 3.01 13.65
N ARG A 198 -13.46 4.15 13.74
CA ARG A 198 -12.49 4.42 14.80
C ARG A 198 -13.01 4.09 16.22
N PRO A 199 -14.27 4.36 16.61
CA PRO A 199 -14.76 4.00 17.94
C PRO A 199 -14.66 2.50 18.29
N PHE A 200 -14.64 1.62 17.30
CA PHE A 200 -14.55 0.17 17.47
C PHE A 200 -13.13 -0.39 17.35
N ILE A 201 -12.18 0.44 16.93
CA ILE A 201 -10.78 0.05 16.79
C ILE A 201 -10.08 0.23 18.15
N PRO A 202 -9.62 -0.86 18.80
CA PRO A 202 -9.03 -0.79 20.12
C PRO A 202 -7.68 -0.08 20.10
N TYR A 203 -7.37 0.61 21.21
CA TYR A 203 -6.03 1.10 21.50
C TYR A 203 -5.32 0.06 22.38
N GLY A 204 -4.16 -0.44 21.96
CA GLY A 204 -3.27 -1.25 22.80
C GLY A 204 -3.52 -2.77 22.84
N ASN A 205 -4.56 -3.30 22.20
CA ASN A 205 -4.80 -4.75 22.06
C ASN A 205 -4.76 -5.16 20.59
N HIS A 206 -3.55 -5.26 20.04
CA HIS A 206 -3.29 -5.43 18.60
C HIS A 206 -2.88 -6.84 18.20
N SER A 207 -3.02 -7.82 19.10
CA SER A 207 -2.28 -9.07 19.02
C SER A 207 -2.54 -9.96 17.80
N ASN A 208 -3.49 -9.68 16.90
CA ASN A 208 -3.71 -10.43 15.66
C ASN A 208 -4.43 -9.64 14.52
N TRP A 209 -4.33 -8.30 14.45
CA TRP A 209 -5.16 -7.53 13.50
C TRP A 209 -4.38 -7.05 12.26
N THR A 210 -4.81 -7.51 11.08
CA THR A 210 -4.33 -7.06 9.77
C THR A 210 -5.40 -6.19 9.09
N GLY A 211 -4.99 -5.06 8.51
CA GLY A 211 -5.90 -4.17 7.78
C GLY A 211 -5.30 -2.81 7.45
N HIS A 212 -6.10 -1.92 6.90
CA HIS A 212 -5.74 -0.55 6.55
C HIS A 212 -7.00 0.29 6.78
N VAL A 213 -6.87 1.43 7.45
CA VAL A 213 -7.98 2.35 7.65
C VAL A 213 -7.85 3.43 6.58
N THR A 214 -8.83 3.50 5.68
CA THR A 214 -8.92 4.56 4.66
C THR A 214 -9.20 5.90 5.29
#